data_AF-A0A444L1M4-F1
#
_entry.id   AF-A0A444L1M4-F1
#
_cell.length_a   1.000
_cell.length_b   1.000
_cell.length_c   1.000
_cell.angle_alpha   90.00
_cell.angle_beta   90.00
_cell.angle_gamma   90.00
#
_symmetry.space_group_name_H-M   'P 1'
#
loop_
_entity.id
_entity.type
_entity.pdbx_description
1 polymer ?
#
loop_
_entity_poly.entity_id
_entity_poly.type
_entity_poly.pdbx_seq_one_letter_code
_entity_poly.pdbx_strand_id
1 'polypeptide(L)'
;MGGVFANGLEISGKAVNAQTIAAFPDVCFTPPENPATPPGVPIPYPSFGMASDTEQGTGTVKIGGKTVNIKNKSDLSRTSGTEAGCAAKKGVITSKNTGKGYFNSWSNDVKFDGEPVIRMTDLATNNHASPTGNTVTWPHTAAITVNGQDCATILNNVGIYVHQHKDSDCAHPTESEHCFENQMFQRSRGGQNYSGWGNYDVDTAPCICMESYKKTKTGYRKSGSGSKRDSPHHKKTKRVRDFLKKKRSPTLGDAIKEVQQAVGDHHEKLQSCTKQEKKDALECLKLVLLDYLVDCARAPKPTHAELLNKPIRKK
;
A
#
# COMPACT_ATOMS: atom_id res chain seq x y z
N MET A 1 3.46 -0.87 21.60
CA MET A 1 3.65 -2.05 20.73
C MET A 1 2.32 -2.38 20.10
N GLY A 2 2.22 -2.18 18.78
CA GLY A 2 1.27 -2.87 17.90
C GLY A 2 1.90 -4.15 17.36
N GLY A 3 1.12 -4.98 16.67
CA GLY A 3 1.50 -6.35 16.28
C GLY A 3 0.43 -7.41 16.52
N VAL A 4 -0.83 -7.02 16.68
CA VAL A 4 -1.98 -7.94 16.81
C VAL A 4 -2.85 -7.82 15.57
N PHE A 5 -3.10 -8.94 14.90
CA PHE A 5 -3.71 -8.98 13.58
C PHE A 5 -5.02 -9.76 13.58
N ALA A 6 -5.96 -9.33 12.76
CA ALA A 6 -7.18 -10.04 12.45
C ALA A 6 -7.30 -10.20 10.93
N ASN A 7 -7.38 -11.45 10.48
CA ASN A 7 -7.35 -11.80 9.05
C ASN A 7 -6.13 -11.20 8.30
N GLY A 8 -4.96 -11.19 8.96
CA GLY A 8 -3.71 -10.63 8.40
C GLY A 8 -3.62 -9.09 8.41
N LEU A 9 -4.64 -8.39 8.92
CA LEU A 9 -4.71 -6.92 8.96
C LEU A 9 -4.56 -6.46 10.41
N GLU A 10 -3.65 -5.53 10.68
CA GLU A 10 -3.38 -5.09 12.06
C GLU A 10 -4.64 -4.43 12.63
N ILE A 11 -5.00 -4.84 13.85
CA ILE A 11 -6.16 -4.30 14.56
C ILE A 11 -5.84 -2.88 15.02
N SER A 12 -6.70 -1.92 14.65
CA SER A 12 -6.58 -0.52 15.06
C SER A 12 -6.95 -0.34 16.53
N GLY A 13 -6.18 0.48 17.23
CA GLY A 13 -6.38 0.78 18.64
C GLY A 13 -5.44 1.88 19.11
N LYS A 14 -5.68 2.39 20.32
CA LYS A 14 -4.99 3.57 20.84
C LYS A 14 -3.47 3.41 20.97
N ALA A 15 -2.97 2.19 21.10
CA ALA A 15 -1.53 1.88 21.17
C ALA A 15 -0.91 1.54 19.80
N VAL A 16 -1.71 1.51 18.74
CA VAL A 16 -1.31 1.12 17.38
C VAL A 16 -1.18 2.38 16.54
N ASN A 17 -0.17 2.43 15.66
CA ASN A 17 0.08 3.59 14.79
C ASN A 17 -0.84 3.55 13.55
N ALA A 18 -2.13 3.32 13.75
CA ALA A 18 -3.10 3.26 12.68
C ALA A 18 -3.65 4.66 12.36
N GLN A 19 -3.83 4.98 11.08
CA GLN A 19 -4.10 6.36 10.64
C GLN A 19 -4.98 6.41 9.39
N THR A 20 -5.94 7.33 9.35
CA THR A 20 -6.61 7.75 8.12
C THR A 20 -5.80 8.89 7.51
N ILE A 21 -5.05 8.60 6.46
CA ILE A 21 -4.07 9.55 5.90
C ILE A 21 -4.70 10.37 4.79
N ALA A 22 -4.75 11.69 4.99
CA ALA A 22 -5.18 12.68 3.99
C ALA A 22 -6.52 12.33 3.31
N ALA A 23 -7.55 12.03 4.10
CA ALA A 23 -8.91 11.89 3.61
C ALA A 23 -9.31 13.18 2.88
N PHE A 24 -9.56 13.07 1.58
CA PHE A 24 -9.72 14.20 0.69
C PHE A 24 -10.84 13.94 -0.34
N PRO A 25 -11.65 14.96 -0.68
CA PRO A 25 -11.65 16.31 -0.13
C PRO A 25 -12.41 16.43 1.20
N ASP A 26 -11.87 17.19 2.16
CA ASP A 26 -12.60 17.72 3.32
C ASP A 26 -12.89 19.21 3.05
N VAL A 27 -14.03 19.52 2.44
CA VAL A 27 -14.34 20.89 2.01
C VAL A 27 -14.77 21.71 3.23
N CYS A 28 -13.94 22.68 3.60
CA CYS A 28 -14.23 23.63 4.68
C CYS A 28 -14.17 25.08 4.18
N PHE A 29 -14.98 25.93 4.77
CA PHE A 29 -15.02 27.36 4.49
C PHE A 29 -13.90 28.10 5.23
N THR A 30 -13.10 28.83 4.48
CA THR A 30 -11.94 29.59 4.95
C THR A 30 -12.28 31.08 4.96
N PRO A 31 -11.93 31.84 6.00
CA PRO A 31 -12.17 33.28 6.02
C PRO A 31 -11.43 33.96 4.84
N PRO A 32 -12.09 34.83 4.06
CA PRO A 32 -11.41 35.62 3.04
C PRO A 32 -10.54 36.70 3.71
N GLU A 33 -9.44 37.11 3.06
CA GLU A 33 -8.51 38.10 3.61
C GLU A 33 -9.13 39.50 3.78
N ASN A 34 -10.07 39.92 2.91
CA ASN A 34 -10.96 41.08 3.11
C ASN A 34 -11.90 41.31 1.90
N PRO A 35 -13.12 41.87 2.11
CA PRO A 35 -13.85 41.93 3.38
C PRO A 35 -14.46 40.55 3.74
N ALA A 36 -14.77 40.34 5.02
CA ALA A 36 -15.34 39.09 5.52
C ALA A 36 -16.76 38.86 4.96
N THR A 37 -16.89 38.10 3.88
CA THR A 37 -18.19 37.65 3.35
C THR A 37 -18.58 36.31 3.99
N PRO A 38 -19.67 36.21 4.75
CA PRO A 38 -20.21 34.91 5.15
C PRO A 38 -20.71 34.15 3.91
N PRO A 39 -20.47 32.83 3.77
CA PRO A 39 -19.93 31.88 4.76
C PRO A 39 -18.40 31.67 4.73
N GLY A 40 -17.64 32.34 3.87
CA GLY A 40 -16.22 32.10 3.58
C GLY A 40 -15.99 31.53 2.18
N VAL A 41 -14.74 31.17 1.86
CA VAL A 41 -14.37 30.51 0.60
C VAL A 41 -14.28 28.99 0.81
N PRO A 42 -15.01 28.15 0.06
CA PRO A 42 -14.92 26.70 0.19
C PRO A 42 -13.57 26.21 -0.38
N ILE A 43 -12.75 25.59 0.47
CA ILE A 43 -11.44 25.05 0.11
C ILE A 43 -11.39 23.56 0.50
N PRO A 44 -10.96 22.66 -0.40
CA PRO A 44 -10.77 21.25 -0.06
C PRO A 44 -9.45 21.07 0.71
N TYR A 45 -9.53 20.50 1.90
CA TYR A 45 -8.37 20.21 2.76
C TYR A 45 -8.10 18.70 2.84
N PRO A 46 -6.83 18.29 3.04
CA PRO A 46 -6.52 16.93 3.47
C PRO A 46 -6.81 16.78 4.97
N SER A 47 -7.60 15.77 5.34
CA SER A 47 -8.00 15.51 6.72
C SER A 47 -7.35 14.24 7.27
N PHE A 48 -6.84 14.27 8.50
CA PHE A 48 -6.09 13.18 9.11
C PHE A 48 -6.76 12.69 10.39
N GLY A 49 -6.86 11.37 10.56
CA GLY A 49 -7.37 10.74 11.78
C GLY A 49 -6.32 9.79 12.36
N MET A 50 -6.05 9.88 13.66
CA MET A 50 -5.04 9.05 14.32
C MET A 50 -5.68 8.09 15.32
N ALA A 51 -5.33 6.81 15.29
CA ALA A 51 -5.83 5.83 16.25
C ALA A 51 -5.41 6.15 17.70
N SER A 52 -4.34 6.93 17.90
CA SER A 52 -3.97 7.49 19.22
C SER A 52 -5.08 8.32 19.86
N ASP A 53 -5.99 8.89 19.06
CA ASP A 53 -7.15 9.66 19.51
C ASP A 53 -8.37 8.77 19.78
N THR A 54 -8.21 7.44 19.79
CA THR A 54 -9.32 6.53 20.05
C THR A 54 -9.95 6.76 21.41
N GLU A 55 -11.28 6.85 21.39
CA GLU A 55 -12.18 6.86 22.54
C GLU A 55 -13.30 5.84 22.33
N GLN A 56 -14.01 5.50 23.41
CA GLN A 56 -15.16 4.58 23.40
C GLN A 56 -14.89 3.21 22.75
N GLY A 57 -13.64 2.75 22.79
CA GLY A 57 -13.27 1.41 22.34
C GLY A 57 -13.58 0.32 23.35
N THR A 58 -12.89 -0.81 23.23
CA THR A 58 -13.03 -1.95 24.12
C THR A 58 -12.82 -1.63 25.61
N GLY A 59 -13.70 -2.18 26.44
CA GLY A 59 -13.58 -2.21 27.89
C GLY A 59 -12.64 -3.33 28.36
N THR A 60 -12.78 -4.55 27.81
CA THR A 60 -12.10 -5.74 28.37
C THR A 60 -10.80 -6.08 27.65
N VAL A 61 -10.80 -6.10 26.32
CA VAL A 61 -9.61 -6.44 25.53
C VAL A 61 -8.71 -5.21 25.37
N LYS A 62 -7.41 -5.35 25.59
CA LYS A 62 -6.43 -4.26 25.42
C LYS A 62 -5.29 -4.70 24.51
N ILE A 63 -4.85 -3.82 23.60
CA ILE A 63 -3.61 -3.98 22.83
C ILE A 63 -2.63 -2.94 23.31
N GLY A 64 -1.40 -3.35 23.66
CA GLY A 64 -0.42 -2.45 24.26
C GLY A 64 -0.91 -1.76 25.55
N GLY A 65 -1.80 -2.43 26.30
CA GLY A 65 -2.43 -1.89 27.51
C GLY A 65 -3.47 -0.78 27.27
N LYS A 66 -3.86 -0.52 26.01
CA LYS A 66 -4.83 0.53 25.66
C LYS A 66 -6.06 -0.04 24.93
N THR A 67 -7.11 0.78 24.88
CA THR A 67 -8.38 0.44 24.22
C THR A 67 -8.22 0.20 22.72
N VAL A 68 -9.06 -0.66 22.17
CA VAL A 68 -9.08 -1.07 20.77
C VAL A 68 -10.31 -0.51 20.06
N ASN A 69 -10.21 -0.18 18.77
CA ASN A 69 -11.34 0.29 17.98
C ASN A 69 -12.30 -0.86 17.64
N ILE A 70 -13.59 -0.62 17.80
CA ILE A 70 -14.67 -1.57 17.53
C ILE A 70 -15.85 -0.88 16.86
N LYS A 71 -16.54 -1.63 16.00
CA LYS A 71 -17.67 -1.21 15.19
C LYS A 71 -18.71 -0.42 16.00
N ASN A 72 -19.15 0.71 15.44
CA ASN A 72 -20.26 1.54 15.93
C ASN A 72 -20.17 2.02 17.38
N LYS A 73 -19.06 1.81 18.07
CA LYS A 73 -18.84 2.26 19.45
C LYS A 73 -17.64 3.19 19.55
N SER A 74 -16.50 2.79 18.97
CA SER A 74 -15.28 3.60 19.06
C SER A 74 -15.25 4.72 18.04
N ASP A 75 -14.65 5.84 18.41
CA ASP A 75 -14.38 6.97 17.54
C ASP A 75 -12.95 7.48 17.74
N LEU A 76 -12.46 8.26 16.78
CA LEU A 76 -11.28 9.10 16.95
C LEU A 76 -11.79 10.47 17.42
N SER A 77 -11.34 10.91 18.59
CA SER A 77 -11.93 12.07 19.27
C SER A 77 -11.76 13.38 18.50
N ARG A 78 -10.78 13.44 17.59
CA ARG A 78 -10.53 14.56 16.68
C ARG A 78 -9.89 14.11 15.38
N THR A 79 -9.97 14.99 14.38
CA THR A 79 -9.19 14.95 13.13
C THR A 79 -8.43 16.26 12.96
N SER A 80 -7.42 16.27 12.09
CA SER A 80 -6.54 17.43 11.83
C SER A 80 -6.33 17.68 10.34
N GLY A 81 -5.70 18.80 9.98
CA GLY A 81 -5.39 19.20 8.60
C GLY A 81 -6.39 20.18 7.99
N THR A 82 -7.52 20.40 8.66
CA THR A 82 -8.64 21.25 8.23
C THR A 82 -8.79 22.52 9.07
N GLU A 83 -7.86 22.80 9.98
CA GLU A 83 -7.92 23.90 10.96
C GLU A 83 -8.13 25.27 10.30
N ALA A 84 -7.53 25.52 9.12
CA ALA A 84 -7.65 26.76 8.38
C ALA A 84 -9.08 27.03 7.85
N GLY A 85 -9.90 25.98 7.71
CA GLY A 85 -11.31 26.09 7.36
C GLY A 85 -12.18 26.54 8.52
N CYS A 86 -11.83 27.66 9.16
CA CYS A 86 -12.41 28.15 10.41
C CYS A 86 -13.46 29.27 10.23
N ALA A 87 -13.93 29.55 9.01
CA ALA A 87 -15.02 30.49 8.80
C ALA A 87 -16.31 29.99 9.49
N ALA A 88 -17.31 30.87 9.61
CA ALA A 88 -18.54 30.58 10.37
C ALA A 88 -19.18 29.22 10.03
N LYS A 89 -19.21 28.84 8.75
CA LYS A 89 -19.77 27.56 8.31
C LYS A 89 -18.85 26.36 8.55
N LYS A 90 -17.52 26.51 8.58
CA LYS A 90 -16.51 25.42 8.68
C LYS A 90 -16.73 24.34 7.61
N GLY A 91 -16.81 23.06 7.95
CA GLY A 91 -17.13 21.98 7.01
C GLY A 91 -18.47 22.19 6.31
N VAL A 92 -18.50 21.95 4.99
CA VAL A 92 -19.70 22.14 4.16
C VAL A 92 -20.88 21.30 4.65
N ILE A 93 -20.62 20.08 5.12
CA ILE A 93 -21.63 19.16 5.65
C ILE A 93 -21.78 19.33 7.16
N THR A 94 -20.67 19.24 7.90
CA THR A 94 -20.71 19.02 9.36
C THR A 94 -20.66 20.30 10.19
N SER A 95 -20.30 21.42 9.58
CA SER A 95 -19.95 22.64 10.30
C SER A 95 -18.90 22.46 11.40
N LYS A 96 -17.99 21.52 11.18
CA LYS A 96 -16.76 21.29 11.96
C LYS A 96 -15.54 21.38 11.04
N ASN A 97 -14.37 21.61 11.63
CA ASN A 97 -13.09 21.68 10.93
C ASN A 97 -11.99 20.86 11.64
N THR A 98 -12.36 20.07 12.66
CA THR A 98 -11.50 19.15 13.43
C THR A 98 -12.37 18.15 14.21
N GLY A 99 -13.53 17.79 13.62
CA GLY A 99 -14.50 16.90 14.24
C GLY A 99 -13.97 15.47 14.45
N LYS A 100 -14.84 14.57 14.91
CA LYS A 100 -14.46 13.17 15.16
C LYS A 100 -14.15 12.40 13.88
N GLY A 101 -13.43 11.28 14.01
CA GLY A 101 -13.30 10.26 12.98
C GLY A 101 -14.12 9.01 13.33
N TYR A 102 -14.79 8.42 12.34
CA TYR A 102 -15.59 7.20 12.50
C TYR A 102 -15.22 6.15 11.46
N PHE A 103 -15.59 4.90 11.73
CA PHE A 103 -15.31 3.76 10.88
C PHE A 103 -16.58 3.25 10.18
N ASN A 104 -16.43 2.87 8.91
CA ASN A 104 -17.48 2.48 7.98
C ASN A 104 -17.34 1.04 7.49
N SER A 105 -16.24 0.35 7.82
CA SER A 105 -16.10 -1.11 7.69
C SER A 105 -15.29 -1.67 8.86
N TRP A 106 -15.28 -3.00 8.99
CA TRP A 106 -14.71 -3.74 10.12
C TRP A 106 -14.46 -5.20 9.72
N SER A 107 -13.84 -5.98 10.63
CA SER A 107 -13.69 -7.45 10.47
C SER A 107 -15.04 -8.17 10.33
N ASN A 108 -15.10 -9.18 9.47
CA ASN A 108 -16.33 -9.97 9.28
C ASN A 108 -16.54 -11.04 10.38
N ASP A 109 -15.46 -11.45 11.05
CA ASP A 109 -15.46 -12.63 11.91
C ASP A 109 -14.72 -12.43 13.25
N VAL A 110 -13.73 -11.51 13.33
CA VAL A 110 -13.03 -11.22 14.58
C VAL A 110 -13.73 -10.11 15.35
N LYS A 111 -14.09 -10.40 16.60
CA LYS A 111 -14.82 -9.49 17.49
C LYS A 111 -14.16 -9.36 18.85
N PHE A 112 -14.09 -8.14 19.37
CA PHE A 112 -13.75 -7.85 20.77
C PHE A 112 -14.95 -7.21 21.44
N ASP A 113 -15.22 -7.59 22.70
CA ASP A 113 -16.40 -7.13 23.45
C ASP A 113 -17.72 -7.32 22.68
N GLY A 114 -17.82 -8.41 21.91
CA GLY A 114 -18.98 -8.76 21.09
C GLY A 114 -19.10 -7.98 19.78
N GLU A 115 -18.23 -7.00 19.51
CA GLU A 115 -18.28 -6.16 18.32
C GLU A 115 -17.11 -6.41 17.37
N PRO A 116 -17.33 -6.35 16.04
CA PRO A 116 -16.26 -6.39 15.06
C PRO A 116 -15.14 -5.39 15.31
N VAL A 117 -13.89 -5.86 15.20
CA VAL A 117 -12.70 -5.02 15.33
C VAL A 117 -12.45 -4.21 14.05
N ILE A 118 -11.89 -3.01 14.20
CA ILE A 118 -11.41 -2.18 13.07
C ILE A 118 -9.96 -2.54 12.77
N ARG A 119 -9.58 -2.59 11.49
CA ARG A 119 -8.26 -3.07 11.06
C ARG A 119 -7.66 -2.23 9.93
N MET A 120 -6.42 -2.54 9.56
CA MET A 120 -5.80 -2.07 8.31
C MET A 120 -6.78 -2.26 7.12
N THR A 121 -6.90 -1.23 6.27
CA THR A 121 -7.81 -1.10 5.12
C THR A 121 -9.29 -0.91 5.42
N ASP A 122 -9.72 -0.95 6.68
CA ASP A 122 -11.10 -0.62 7.00
C ASP A 122 -11.38 0.86 6.71
N LEU A 123 -12.57 1.15 6.19
CA LEU A 123 -12.94 2.50 5.77
C LEU A 123 -13.24 3.38 6.98
N ALA A 124 -12.83 4.64 6.90
CA ALA A 124 -13.11 5.67 7.87
C ALA A 124 -13.58 6.96 7.20
N THR A 125 -14.24 7.82 7.96
CA THR A 125 -14.66 9.16 7.55
C THR A 125 -14.26 10.16 8.62
N ASN A 126 -13.87 11.37 8.21
CA ASN A 126 -13.28 12.36 9.09
C ASN A 126 -14.17 13.60 9.28
N ASN A 127 -13.80 14.42 10.26
CA ASN A 127 -14.38 15.73 10.55
C ASN A 127 -15.89 15.70 10.81
N HIS A 128 -16.31 14.76 11.65
CA HIS A 128 -17.71 14.55 12.00
C HIS A 128 -18.26 15.57 12.99
N ALA A 129 -19.55 15.92 12.82
CA ALA A 129 -20.38 16.50 13.89
C ALA A 129 -21.24 15.44 14.61
N SER A 130 -21.02 14.16 14.26
CA SER A 130 -21.73 12.94 14.70
C SER A 130 -23.21 12.88 14.29
N PRO A 131 -23.64 11.86 13.54
CA PRO A 131 -22.88 10.77 12.93
C PRO A 131 -22.37 11.08 11.51
N THR A 132 -22.61 12.30 11.00
CA THR A 132 -22.28 12.67 9.62
C THR A 132 -20.86 13.22 9.52
N GLY A 133 -20.08 12.69 8.58
CA GLY A 133 -18.72 13.11 8.26
C GLY A 133 -18.65 14.15 7.15
N ASN A 134 -17.56 14.92 7.09
CA ASN A 134 -17.35 15.91 6.04
C ASN A 134 -16.56 15.35 4.83
N THR A 135 -15.89 14.21 5.02
CA THR A 135 -15.15 13.50 3.96
C THR A 135 -15.92 12.30 3.44
N VAL A 136 -15.55 11.85 2.24
CA VAL A 136 -15.89 10.51 1.76
C VAL A 136 -15.19 9.43 2.59
N THR A 137 -15.62 8.17 2.42
CA THR A 137 -14.94 7.02 3.02
C THR A 137 -13.52 6.88 2.48
N TRP A 138 -12.57 6.67 3.39
CA TRP A 138 -11.15 6.60 3.10
C TRP A 138 -10.48 5.45 3.87
N PRO A 139 -9.45 4.77 3.33
CA PRO A 139 -8.79 3.69 4.05
C PRO A 139 -8.12 4.14 5.35
N HIS A 140 -8.36 3.38 6.42
CA HIS A 140 -7.64 3.45 7.68
C HIS A 140 -6.43 2.50 7.61
N THR A 141 -5.24 3.07 7.71
CA THR A 141 -3.97 2.39 7.40
C THR A 141 -3.26 1.95 8.67
N ALA A 142 -2.73 0.72 8.69
CA ALA A 142 -1.91 0.12 9.76
C ALA A 142 -1.03 -1.00 9.14
N ALA A 143 -0.42 -1.88 9.93
CA ALA A 143 0.42 -2.96 9.40
C ALA A 143 -0.40 -4.12 8.77
N ILE A 144 0.29 -4.94 7.98
CA ILE A 144 -0.22 -6.18 7.39
C ILE A 144 0.74 -7.33 7.74
N THR A 145 0.21 -8.51 8.04
CA THR A 145 0.98 -9.76 8.14
C THR A 145 0.40 -10.83 7.23
N VAL A 146 1.25 -11.75 6.81
CA VAL A 146 0.84 -12.98 6.14
C VAL A 146 1.06 -14.10 7.15
N ASN A 147 0.01 -14.90 7.42
CA ASN A 147 0.08 -16.01 8.38
C ASN A 147 0.66 -15.61 9.76
N GLY A 148 0.38 -14.39 10.23
CA GLY A 148 0.86 -13.87 11.52
C GLY A 148 2.34 -13.50 11.58
N GLN A 149 3.06 -13.53 10.46
CA GLN A 149 4.46 -13.12 10.34
C GLN A 149 4.61 -11.94 9.38
N ASP A 150 5.65 -11.13 9.60
CA ASP A 150 6.04 -10.12 8.63
C ASP A 150 6.62 -10.79 7.38
N CYS A 151 6.55 -10.08 6.25
CA CYS A 151 6.97 -10.66 4.99
C CYS A 151 8.47 -10.89 4.86
N ALA A 152 9.31 -10.14 5.58
CA ALA A 152 10.74 -10.43 5.59
C ALA A 152 11.01 -11.78 6.26
N THR A 153 10.36 -12.07 7.38
CA THR A 153 10.46 -13.38 8.06
C THR A 153 10.03 -14.54 7.16
N ILE A 154 8.86 -14.44 6.51
CA ILE A 154 8.37 -15.52 5.62
C ILE A 154 9.32 -15.76 4.46
N LEU A 155 9.78 -14.70 3.80
CA LEU A 155 10.65 -14.81 2.64
C LEU A 155 12.02 -15.35 3.03
N ASN A 156 12.59 -14.90 4.16
CA ASN A 156 13.85 -15.42 4.70
C ASN A 156 13.76 -16.92 5.03
N ASN A 157 12.65 -17.39 5.59
CA ASN A 157 12.45 -18.81 5.91
C ASN A 157 12.48 -19.71 4.66
N VAL A 158 12.05 -19.20 3.51
CA VAL A 158 12.15 -19.92 2.22
C VAL A 158 13.43 -19.56 1.45
N GLY A 159 14.32 -18.75 2.02
CA GLY A 159 15.58 -18.34 1.40
C GLY A 159 15.41 -17.43 0.19
N ILE A 160 14.36 -16.60 0.18
CA ILE A 160 14.12 -15.54 -0.79
C ILE A 160 14.39 -14.20 -0.11
N TYR A 161 15.22 -13.38 -0.74
CA TYR A 161 15.54 -12.04 -0.26
C TYR A 161 15.09 -11.04 -1.32
N VAL A 162 14.43 -9.97 -0.87
CA VAL A 162 14.01 -8.88 -1.75
C VAL A 162 15.01 -7.74 -1.66
N HIS A 163 15.41 -7.22 -2.82
CA HIS A 163 16.32 -6.08 -2.95
C HIS A 163 15.86 -5.13 -4.05
N GLN A 164 16.35 -3.89 -4.03
CA GLN A 164 16.22 -2.98 -5.19
C GLN A 164 17.14 -3.46 -6.30
N HIS A 165 16.72 -3.37 -7.56
CA HIS A 165 17.50 -3.89 -8.69
C HIS A 165 18.96 -3.41 -8.72
N LYS A 166 19.19 -2.12 -8.45
CA LYS A 166 20.54 -1.52 -8.41
C LYS A 166 21.42 -2.01 -7.26
N ASP A 167 20.80 -2.49 -6.18
CA ASP A 167 21.45 -2.95 -4.96
C ASP A 167 21.56 -4.49 -4.92
N SER A 168 21.46 -5.13 -6.09
CA SER A 168 21.54 -6.59 -6.23
C SER A 168 22.87 -7.16 -5.74
N ASP A 169 22.81 -8.04 -4.75
CA ASP A 169 23.91 -8.87 -4.27
C ASP A 169 23.87 -10.31 -4.83
N CYS A 170 22.98 -10.59 -5.79
CA CYS A 170 22.83 -11.91 -6.39
C CYS A 170 24.14 -12.44 -6.97
N ALA A 171 24.64 -13.52 -6.39
CA ALA A 171 25.84 -14.19 -6.84
C ALA A 171 25.50 -15.30 -7.86
N HIS A 172 26.44 -15.56 -8.78
CA HIS A 172 26.33 -16.68 -9.71
C HIS A 172 26.04 -18.00 -8.93
N PRO A 173 25.06 -18.83 -9.36
CA PRO A 173 24.40 -18.83 -10.68
C PRO A 173 23.06 -18.07 -10.73
N THR A 174 22.79 -17.20 -9.76
CA THR A 174 21.59 -16.37 -9.74
C THR A 174 21.85 -15.00 -10.37
N GLU A 175 20.78 -14.35 -10.80
CA GLU A 175 20.78 -12.94 -11.16
C GLU A 175 19.53 -12.27 -10.55
N SER A 176 19.59 -10.96 -10.42
CA SER A 176 18.44 -10.15 -10.01
C SER A 176 17.33 -10.25 -11.05
N GLU A 177 16.20 -10.79 -10.64
CA GLU A 177 14.99 -10.84 -11.44
C GLU A 177 13.93 -9.91 -10.85
N HIS A 178 13.37 -9.04 -11.69
CA HIS A 178 12.29 -8.17 -11.25
C HIS A 178 11.07 -9.01 -10.88
N CYS A 179 10.50 -8.74 -9.69
CA CYS A 179 9.26 -9.40 -9.26
C CYS A 179 8.17 -9.18 -10.31
N PHE A 180 8.14 -8.03 -10.99
CA PHE A 180 7.26 -7.73 -12.12
C PHE A 180 8.05 -7.42 -13.39
N GLU A 181 7.53 -7.77 -14.57
CA GLU A 181 8.21 -7.43 -15.82
C GLU A 181 8.15 -5.92 -16.10
N ASN A 182 9.31 -5.30 -16.33
CA ASN A 182 9.44 -3.89 -16.72
C ASN A 182 8.53 -3.49 -17.90
N GLN A 183 8.25 -4.43 -18.81
CA GLN A 183 7.39 -4.23 -19.98
C GLN A 183 5.94 -3.86 -19.63
N MET A 184 5.52 -4.06 -18.38
CA MET A 184 4.21 -3.65 -17.88
C MET A 184 4.15 -2.16 -17.53
N PHE A 185 5.31 -1.53 -17.27
CA PHE A 185 5.40 -0.15 -16.80
C PHE A 185 6.12 0.78 -17.77
N GLN A 186 7.01 0.25 -18.62
CA GLN A 186 7.83 1.03 -19.55
C GLN A 186 7.75 0.49 -20.98
N ARG A 187 7.84 1.40 -21.95
CA ARG A 187 7.84 1.06 -23.40
C ARG A 187 9.11 0.33 -23.83
N SER A 188 10.21 0.57 -23.14
CA SER A 188 11.51 -0.08 -23.31
C SER A 188 12.24 -0.05 -21.97
N ARG A 189 13.22 -0.95 -21.78
CA ARG A 189 14.01 -0.99 -20.54
C ARG A 189 14.76 0.34 -20.37
N GLY A 190 14.51 1.04 -19.25
CA GLY A 190 15.09 2.37 -18.99
C GLY A 190 14.51 3.49 -19.86
N GLY A 191 13.40 3.22 -20.55
CA GLY A 191 12.72 4.16 -21.43
C GLY A 191 11.53 4.86 -20.77
N GLN A 192 10.66 5.44 -21.60
CA GLN A 192 9.49 6.17 -21.12
C GLN A 192 8.47 5.24 -20.45
N ASN A 193 8.02 5.65 -19.25
CA ASN A 193 6.94 5.01 -18.51
C ASN A 193 5.58 5.21 -19.19
N TYR A 194 4.67 4.25 -19.01
CA TYR A 194 3.26 4.42 -19.40
C TYR A 194 2.56 5.44 -18.49
N SER A 195 1.47 6.04 -19.00
CA SER A 195 0.63 6.94 -18.21
C SER A 195 0.13 6.26 -16.93
N GLY A 196 0.18 6.97 -15.79
CA GLY A 196 -0.14 6.43 -14.47
C GLY A 196 1.03 5.81 -13.70
N TRP A 197 2.18 5.61 -14.36
CA TRP A 197 3.38 4.99 -13.77
C TRP A 197 4.59 5.93 -13.82
N GLY A 198 4.38 7.24 -13.74
CA GLY A 198 5.42 8.25 -13.95
C GLY A 198 6.65 8.07 -13.06
N ASN A 199 6.46 7.63 -11.81
CA ASN A 199 7.53 7.42 -10.83
C ASN A 199 8.07 5.97 -10.79
N TYR A 200 7.67 5.12 -11.74
CA TYR A 200 8.28 3.80 -11.86
C TYR A 200 9.76 3.93 -12.24
N ASP A 201 10.62 3.20 -11.54
CA ASP A 201 12.05 3.15 -11.82
C ASP A 201 12.56 1.71 -11.73
N VAL A 202 13.15 1.25 -12.84
CA VAL A 202 13.70 -0.11 -12.99
C VAL A 202 14.79 -0.41 -11.96
N ASP A 203 15.52 0.60 -11.49
CA ASP A 203 16.64 0.44 -10.57
C ASP A 203 16.18 0.29 -9.11
N THR A 204 15.00 0.83 -8.78
CA THR A 204 14.42 0.74 -7.42
C THR A 204 13.32 -0.31 -7.30
N ALA A 205 12.83 -0.83 -8.43
CA ALA A 205 11.81 -1.87 -8.45
C ALA A 205 12.26 -3.14 -7.71
N PRO A 206 11.37 -3.77 -6.92
CA PRO A 206 11.71 -4.91 -6.09
C PRO A 206 12.07 -6.14 -6.94
N CYS A 207 13.21 -6.73 -6.63
CA CYS A 207 13.77 -7.90 -7.27
C CYS A 207 13.99 -9.04 -6.28
N ILE A 208 14.16 -10.25 -6.81
CA ILE A 208 14.59 -11.44 -6.09
C ILE A 208 15.73 -12.11 -6.86
N CYS A 209 16.65 -12.77 -6.15
CA CYS A 209 17.67 -13.57 -6.81
C CYS A 209 17.07 -14.88 -7.32
N MET A 210 17.19 -15.14 -8.62
CA MET A 210 16.67 -16.35 -9.24
C MET A 210 17.74 -17.01 -10.11
N GLU A 211 17.78 -18.34 -10.14
CA GLU A 211 18.73 -19.08 -10.97
C GLU A 211 18.59 -18.69 -12.45
N SER A 212 19.66 -18.10 -12.98
CA SER A 212 19.65 -17.49 -14.30
C SER A 212 20.36 -18.34 -15.35
N TYR A 213 21.27 -19.21 -14.90
CA TYR A 213 22.10 -20.04 -15.77
C TYR A 213 21.58 -21.48 -15.87
N LYS A 214 21.76 -22.09 -17.04
CA LYS A 214 21.38 -23.46 -17.32
C LYS A 214 22.26 -24.42 -16.54
N LYS A 215 21.63 -25.20 -15.66
CA LYS A 215 22.26 -26.30 -14.93
C LYS A 215 22.69 -27.41 -15.90
N THR A 216 23.91 -27.89 -15.74
CA THR A 216 24.51 -29.02 -16.46
C THR A 216 24.91 -30.11 -15.46
N LYS A 217 25.37 -31.27 -15.95
CA LYS A 217 25.87 -32.35 -15.08
C LYS A 217 27.07 -31.94 -14.22
N THR A 218 27.84 -30.93 -14.65
CA THR A 218 29.09 -30.49 -14.00
C THR A 218 28.98 -29.13 -13.30
N GLY A 219 27.77 -28.57 -13.19
CA GLY A 219 27.54 -27.27 -12.56
C GLY A 219 26.58 -26.39 -13.37
N TYR A 220 26.97 -25.13 -13.62
CA TYR A 220 26.19 -24.18 -14.40
C TYR A 220 27.02 -23.69 -15.58
N ARG A 221 26.36 -23.44 -16.73
CA ARG A 221 27.02 -22.76 -17.84
C ARG A 221 27.40 -21.33 -17.41
N LYS A 222 28.66 -20.94 -17.60
CA LYS A 222 29.13 -19.60 -17.21
C LYS A 222 28.93 -18.54 -18.31
N SER A 223 28.88 -18.93 -19.58
CA SER A 223 28.78 -18.00 -20.72
C SER A 223 28.28 -18.68 -22.00
N GLY A 224 28.02 -17.89 -23.05
CA GLY A 224 27.68 -18.36 -24.40
C GLY A 224 26.18 -18.33 -24.74
N SER A 225 25.86 -18.46 -26.03
CA SER A 225 24.48 -18.47 -26.52
C SER A 225 23.68 -19.62 -25.91
N GLY A 226 22.50 -19.30 -25.36
CA GLY A 226 21.65 -20.26 -24.66
C GLY A 226 22.15 -20.68 -23.27
N SER A 227 23.18 -20.02 -22.72
CA SER A 227 23.64 -20.24 -21.33
C SER A 227 22.55 -20.03 -20.29
N LYS A 228 21.57 -19.17 -20.57
CA LYS A 228 20.41 -18.90 -19.71
C LYS A 228 19.13 -19.60 -20.15
N ARG A 229 19.15 -20.32 -21.28
CA ARG A 229 17.94 -20.94 -21.82
C ARG A 229 17.43 -22.02 -20.87
N ASP A 230 16.12 -22.02 -20.65
CA ASP A 230 15.40 -22.96 -19.78
C ASP A 230 15.75 -22.89 -18.28
N SER A 231 16.51 -21.88 -17.84
CA SER A 231 16.68 -21.55 -16.42
C SER A 231 15.37 -21.09 -15.79
N PRO A 232 15.24 -21.15 -14.45
CA PRO A 232 14.16 -20.50 -13.71
C PRO A 232 13.85 -19.07 -14.18
N HIS A 233 14.87 -18.20 -14.23
CA HIS A 233 14.73 -16.84 -14.77
C HIS A 233 14.12 -16.83 -16.16
N HIS A 234 14.69 -17.55 -17.11
CA HIS A 234 14.21 -17.55 -18.49
C HIS A 234 12.76 -18.04 -18.59
N LYS A 235 12.39 -19.08 -17.83
CA LYS A 235 11.03 -19.65 -17.85
C LYS A 235 9.99 -18.68 -17.30
N LYS A 236 10.26 -18.02 -16.16
CA LYS A 236 9.37 -16.99 -15.61
C LYS A 236 9.20 -15.84 -16.60
N THR A 237 10.29 -15.28 -17.10
CA THR A 237 10.24 -14.17 -18.06
C THR A 237 9.50 -14.56 -19.34
N LYS A 238 9.75 -15.76 -19.88
CA LYS A 238 9.06 -16.26 -21.08
C LYS A 238 7.56 -16.37 -20.85
N ARG A 239 7.12 -16.93 -19.72
CA ARG A 239 5.71 -17.09 -19.39
C ARG A 239 4.99 -15.74 -19.34
N VAL A 240 5.55 -14.77 -18.63
CA VAL A 240 4.93 -13.45 -18.51
C VAL A 240 4.90 -12.72 -19.86
N ARG A 241 5.95 -12.85 -20.68
CA ARG A 241 5.94 -12.31 -22.06
C ARG A 241 4.89 -12.96 -22.94
N ASP A 242 4.73 -14.28 -22.86
CA ASP A 242 3.72 -15.00 -23.63
C ASP A 242 2.29 -14.63 -23.20
N PHE A 243 2.08 -14.35 -21.90
CA PHE A 243 0.85 -13.75 -21.40
C PHE A 243 0.60 -12.35 -21.98
N LEU A 244 1.58 -11.44 -21.94
CA LEU A 244 1.44 -10.07 -22.46
C LEU A 244 1.23 -10.01 -23.98
N LYS A 245 1.75 -10.99 -24.74
CA LYS A 245 1.43 -11.14 -26.17
C LYS A 245 -0.05 -11.44 -26.41
N LYS A 246 -0.66 -12.26 -25.54
CA LYS A 246 -2.07 -12.66 -25.64
C LYS A 246 -3.00 -11.59 -25.09
N LYS A 247 -2.61 -10.93 -23.99
CA LYS A 247 -3.38 -9.89 -23.32
C LYS A 247 -2.54 -8.62 -23.25
N ARG A 248 -2.64 -7.78 -24.30
CA ARG A 248 -1.83 -6.56 -24.43
C ARG A 248 -2.09 -5.49 -23.37
N SER A 249 -3.29 -5.49 -22.78
CA SER A 249 -3.70 -4.55 -21.72
C SER A 249 -4.34 -5.30 -20.55
N PRO A 250 -3.55 -6.05 -19.76
CA PRO A 250 -4.07 -6.76 -18.60
C PRO A 250 -4.47 -5.78 -17.49
N THR A 251 -5.42 -6.17 -16.64
CA THR A 251 -5.60 -5.44 -15.37
C THR A 251 -4.38 -5.68 -14.46
N LEU A 252 -4.14 -4.80 -13.50
CA LEU A 252 -3.08 -5.01 -12.51
C LEU A 252 -3.27 -6.35 -11.78
N GLY A 253 -4.50 -6.71 -11.43
CA GLY A 253 -4.82 -7.99 -10.79
C GLY A 253 -4.46 -9.21 -11.64
N ASP A 254 -4.75 -9.17 -12.95
CA ASP A 254 -4.38 -10.24 -13.88
C ASP A 254 -2.86 -10.38 -14.00
N ALA A 255 -2.16 -9.25 -14.12
CA ALA A 255 -0.71 -9.23 -14.21
C ALA A 255 -0.07 -9.79 -12.92
N ILE A 256 -0.59 -9.41 -11.74
CA ILE A 256 -0.09 -9.89 -10.45
C ILE A 256 -0.25 -11.39 -10.36
N LYS A 257 -1.44 -11.89 -10.71
CA LYS A 257 -1.73 -13.31 -10.68
C LYS A 257 -0.81 -14.10 -11.60
N GLU A 258 -0.61 -13.65 -12.83
CA GLU A 258 0.27 -14.35 -13.79
C GLU A 258 1.72 -14.38 -13.31
N VAL A 259 2.22 -13.26 -12.81
CA VAL A 259 3.57 -13.14 -12.26
C VAL A 259 3.75 -14.05 -11.04
N GLN A 260 2.82 -14.03 -10.08
CA GLN A 260 2.87 -14.89 -8.89
C GLN A 260 2.92 -16.37 -9.30
N GLN A 261 2.12 -16.78 -10.29
CA GLN A 261 2.17 -18.14 -10.80
C GLN A 261 3.51 -18.44 -11.50
N ALA A 262 4.04 -17.51 -12.29
CA ALA A 262 5.31 -17.68 -12.97
C ALA A 262 6.49 -17.81 -11.99
N VAL A 263 6.52 -16.99 -10.93
CA VAL A 263 7.50 -17.11 -9.83
C VAL A 263 7.29 -18.43 -9.09
N GLY A 264 6.05 -18.75 -8.71
CA GLY A 264 5.73 -19.98 -8.00
C GLY A 264 6.18 -21.24 -8.74
N ASP A 265 5.99 -21.28 -10.05
CA ASP A 265 6.26 -22.48 -10.87
C ASP A 265 7.72 -22.62 -11.29
N HIS A 266 8.54 -21.58 -11.11
CA HIS A 266 9.90 -21.57 -11.63
C HIS A 266 10.98 -21.24 -10.61
N HIS A 267 10.70 -20.43 -9.59
CA HIS A 267 11.69 -20.06 -8.58
C HIS A 267 12.19 -21.30 -7.82
N GLU A 268 13.49 -21.55 -7.88
CA GLU A 268 14.12 -22.79 -7.41
C GLU A 268 13.83 -23.06 -5.93
N LYS A 269 13.87 -22.03 -5.09
CA LYS A 269 13.61 -22.13 -3.65
C LYS A 269 12.18 -22.55 -3.31
N LEU A 270 11.20 -22.19 -4.15
CA LEU A 270 9.79 -22.51 -3.92
C LEU A 270 9.42 -23.94 -4.34
N GLN A 271 10.28 -24.64 -5.08
CA GLN A 271 9.97 -25.97 -5.59
C GLN A 271 10.04 -27.05 -4.50
N SER A 272 10.81 -26.80 -3.44
CA SER A 272 10.93 -27.69 -2.27
C SER A 272 10.01 -27.31 -1.11
N CYS A 273 9.35 -26.16 -1.17
CA CYS A 273 8.45 -25.69 -0.12
C CYS A 273 7.14 -26.48 -0.07
N THR A 274 6.53 -26.52 1.12
CA THR A 274 5.14 -26.96 1.26
C THR A 274 4.19 -26.03 0.48
N LYS A 275 2.97 -26.51 0.21
CA LYS A 275 1.93 -25.69 -0.45
C LYS A 275 1.64 -24.39 0.30
N GLN A 276 1.68 -24.43 1.63
CA GLN A 276 1.37 -23.28 2.47
C GLN A 276 2.54 -22.27 2.47
N GLU A 277 3.77 -22.70 2.68
CA GLU A 277 4.95 -21.83 2.60
C GLU A 277 5.07 -21.15 1.23
N LYS A 278 4.83 -21.91 0.15
CA LYS A 278 4.82 -21.35 -1.21
C LYS A 278 3.74 -20.28 -1.36
N LYS A 279 2.54 -20.52 -0.84
CA LYS A 279 1.44 -19.54 -0.88
C LYS A 279 1.77 -18.28 -0.09
N ASP A 280 2.31 -18.44 1.11
CA ASP A 280 2.65 -17.32 2.00
C ASP A 280 3.78 -16.46 1.41
N ALA A 281 4.82 -17.09 0.86
CA ALA A 281 5.91 -16.39 0.16
C ALA A 281 5.40 -15.61 -1.06
N LEU A 282 4.53 -16.20 -1.88
CA LEU A 282 3.96 -15.53 -3.04
C LEU A 282 3.05 -14.35 -2.65
N GLU A 283 2.27 -14.47 -1.57
CA GLU A 283 1.46 -13.36 -1.07
C GLU A 283 2.35 -12.23 -0.55
N CYS A 284 3.44 -12.55 0.12
CA CYS A 284 4.41 -11.56 0.56
C CYS A 284 5.09 -10.81 -0.58
N LEU A 285 5.51 -11.51 -1.65
CA LEU A 285 6.03 -10.85 -2.85
C LEU A 285 5.01 -9.92 -3.51
N LYS A 286 3.72 -10.29 -3.49
CA LYS A 286 2.64 -9.42 -3.96
C LYS A 286 2.45 -8.19 -3.09
N LEU A 287 2.53 -8.32 -1.75
CA LEU A 287 2.42 -7.16 -0.85
C LEU A 287 3.57 -6.18 -1.04
N VAL A 288 4.80 -6.69 -1.12
CA VAL A 288 6.00 -5.89 -1.45
C VAL A 288 5.81 -5.12 -2.75
N LEU A 289 5.31 -5.79 -3.79
CA LEU A 289 5.03 -5.14 -5.06
C LEU A 289 3.95 -4.06 -4.91
N LEU A 290 2.83 -4.36 -4.27
CA LEU A 290 1.73 -3.40 -4.13
C LEU A 290 2.17 -2.15 -3.36
N ASP A 291 2.99 -2.32 -2.32
CA ASP A 291 3.58 -1.22 -1.58
C ASP A 291 4.41 -0.31 -2.50
N TYR A 292 5.32 -0.90 -3.29
CA TYR A 292 6.10 -0.17 -4.30
C TYR A 292 5.22 0.53 -5.34
N LEU A 293 4.19 -0.15 -5.86
CA LEU A 293 3.31 0.42 -6.89
C LEU A 293 2.44 1.55 -6.34
N VAL A 294 2.02 1.50 -5.08
CA VAL A 294 1.34 2.61 -4.41
C VAL A 294 2.24 3.84 -4.37
N ASP A 295 3.53 3.66 -4.08
CA ASP A 295 4.49 4.75 -4.11
C ASP A 295 4.75 5.29 -5.53
N CYS A 296 4.80 4.41 -6.54
CA CYS A 296 4.91 4.84 -7.93
C CYS A 296 3.68 5.60 -8.44
N ALA A 297 2.48 5.23 -7.97
CA ALA A 297 1.21 5.84 -8.38
C ALA A 297 0.93 7.17 -7.67
N ARG A 298 1.62 7.49 -6.57
CA ARG A 298 1.55 8.81 -5.93
C ARG A 298 2.15 9.84 -6.90
N ALA A 299 1.43 10.92 -7.18
CA ALA A 299 2.02 12.06 -7.88
C ALA A 299 3.26 12.54 -7.10
N PRO A 300 4.37 12.87 -7.77
CA PRO A 300 5.51 13.46 -7.07
C PRO A 300 5.03 14.69 -6.30
N LYS A 301 5.45 14.81 -5.04
CA LYS A 301 5.17 16.03 -4.26
C LYS A 301 5.72 17.20 -5.08
N PRO A 302 4.90 18.20 -5.44
CA PRO A 302 5.39 19.34 -6.19
C PRO A 302 6.52 19.98 -5.39
N THR A 303 7.65 20.21 -6.05
CA THR A 303 8.78 20.91 -5.46
C THR A 303 8.36 22.32 -5.05
N HIS A 304 9.08 22.91 -4.09
CA HIS A 304 8.84 24.29 -3.69
C HIS A 304 8.88 25.24 -4.90
N ALA A 305 9.77 24.99 -5.87
CA ALA A 305 9.86 25.72 -7.12
C ALA A 305 8.61 25.57 -8.00
N GLU A 306 8.05 24.35 -8.12
CA GLU A 306 6.82 24.10 -8.90
C GLU A 306 5.57 24.68 -8.22
N LEU A 307 5.55 24.74 -6.88
CA LEU A 307 4.50 25.44 -6.13
C LEU A 307 4.53 26.94 -6.37
N LEU A 308 5.72 27.53 -6.43
CA LEU A 308 5.94 28.96 -6.67
C LEU A 308 5.73 29.37 -8.14
N ASN A 309 5.97 28.45 -9.09
CA ASN A 309 5.84 28.71 -10.52
C ASN A 309 4.44 28.43 -11.10
N LYS A 310 3.48 27.98 -10.28
CA LYS A 310 2.10 27.87 -10.75
C LYS A 310 1.60 29.26 -11.13
N PRO A 311 1.13 29.47 -12.38
CA PRO A 311 0.59 30.76 -12.77
C PRO A 311 -0.56 31.08 -11.81
N ILE A 312 -0.41 32.17 -11.05
CA ILE A 312 -1.51 32.79 -10.35
C ILE A 312 -2.57 32.99 -11.44
N ARG A 313 -3.69 32.25 -11.36
CA ARG A 313 -4.85 32.54 -12.19
C ARG A 313 -5.22 33.98 -11.88
N LYS A 314 -4.76 34.92 -12.71
CA LYS A 314 -5.28 36.27 -12.76
C LYS A 314 -6.77 36.09 -13.05
N LYS A 315 -7.60 36.36 -12.04
CA LYS A 315 -9.03 36.52 -12.24
C LYS A 315 -9.27 37.69 -13.17
#